data_AF-A0A316HJ70-F1
#
_entry.id   AF-A0A316HJ70-F1
#
_cell.length_a   1.000
_cell.length_b   1.000
_cell.length_c   1.000
_cell.angle_alpha   90.00
_cell.angle_beta   90.00
_cell.angle_gamma   90.00
#
_symmetry.space_group_name_H-M   'P 1'
#
loop_
_entity.id
_entity.type
_entity.pdbx_description
1 polymer ?
#
loop_
_entity_poly.entity_id
_entity_poly.type
_entity_poly.pdbx_seq_one_letter_code
_entity_poly.pdbx_strand_id
1 'polypeptide(L)'
;MATLKINNPEWATADNNAVSAGATKSNQTTWEKIIAFADSQAPNRTGWFMFALLLQGVLFLPVPAFLLYYFSAPIIVLAITLVLFFANIIAGMGGSGIRTLLGLFAFSILVHITMLLVFIL
;
A
#
# COMPACT_ATOMS: atom_id res chain seq x y z
N MET A 1 -21.85 10.16 -65.25
CA MET A 1 -22.16 9.81 -63.84
C MET A 1 -21.30 10.71 -62.97
N ALA A 2 -21.91 11.73 -62.35
CA ALA A 2 -21.18 12.68 -61.50
C ALA A 2 -21.13 12.15 -60.06
N THR A 3 -19.94 11.84 -59.57
CA THR A 3 -19.71 11.49 -58.16
C THR A 3 -19.82 12.76 -57.32
N LEU A 4 -20.76 12.77 -56.37
CA LEU A 4 -20.86 13.80 -55.35
C LEU A 4 -19.70 13.59 -54.36
N LYS A 5 -18.74 14.53 -54.32
CA LYS A 5 -17.75 14.60 -53.24
C LYS A 5 -18.47 15.09 -51.98
N ILE A 6 -18.63 14.21 -51.00
CA ILE A 6 -19.09 14.58 -49.66
C ILE A 6 -17.95 15.36 -49.01
N ASN A 7 -18.12 16.68 -48.89
CA ASN A 7 -17.30 17.49 -47.99
C ASN A 7 -17.81 17.23 -46.57
N ASN A 8 -17.06 16.46 -45.78
CA ASN A 8 -17.33 16.32 -44.36
C ASN A 8 -17.25 17.72 -43.70
N PRO A 9 -18.18 18.05 -42.80
CA PRO A 9 -18.21 19.37 -42.20
C PRO A 9 -17.02 19.56 -41.25
N GLU A 10 -16.48 20.78 -41.24
CA GLU A 10 -15.21 21.19 -40.60
C GLU A 10 -15.15 20.93 -39.08
N TRP A 11 -16.30 20.74 -38.43
CA TRP A 11 -16.40 20.32 -37.03
C TRP A 11 -16.01 18.87 -36.77
N ALA A 12 -15.84 18.04 -37.81
CA ALA A 12 -15.33 16.68 -37.71
C ALA A 12 -13.80 16.59 -37.82
N THR A 13 -13.08 17.70 -38.07
CA THR A 13 -11.61 17.74 -38.25
C THR A 13 -10.91 18.82 -37.43
N ALA A 14 -11.48 19.21 -36.29
CA ALA A 14 -10.83 20.16 -35.38
C ALA A 14 -11.06 19.76 -33.92
N ASP A 15 -10.33 18.73 -33.49
CA ASP A 15 -9.59 18.90 -32.24
C ASP A 15 -8.21 18.24 -32.38
N ASN A 16 -7.41 18.83 -33.27
CA ASN A 16 -5.95 18.71 -33.24
C ASN A 16 -5.38 19.53 -32.08
N ASN A 17 -5.97 19.44 -30.89
CA ASN A 17 -5.19 19.51 -29.68
C ASN A 17 -4.42 18.19 -29.55
N ALA A 18 -3.49 17.99 -30.48
CA ALA A 18 -2.18 17.51 -30.13
C ALA A 18 -1.62 18.50 -29.10
N VAL A 19 -2.13 18.42 -27.87
CA VAL A 19 -1.36 18.76 -26.68
C VAL A 19 -0.13 17.91 -26.87
N SER A 20 0.92 18.60 -27.28
CA SER A 20 2.22 18.03 -27.56
C SER A 20 2.45 16.90 -26.55
N ALA A 21 2.73 15.71 -27.05
CA ALA A 21 3.39 14.66 -26.29
C ALA A 21 4.81 15.09 -25.88
N GLY A 22 5.01 16.37 -25.54
CA GLY A 22 5.93 16.74 -24.50
C GLY A 22 5.39 16.07 -23.25
N ALA A 23 5.97 14.93 -22.93
CA ALA A 23 5.93 14.34 -21.61
C ALA A 23 6.16 15.48 -20.62
N THR A 24 5.07 16.07 -20.13
CA THR A 24 5.09 16.82 -18.89
C THR A 24 5.52 15.74 -17.94
N LYS A 25 6.82 15.76 -17.58
CA LYS A 25 7.32 15.00 -16.44
C LYS A 25 6.46 15.51 -15.30
N SER A 26 5.33 14.85 -15.07
CA SER A 26 4.53 15.04 -13.88
C SER A 26 5.56 14.81 -12.79
N ASN A 27 5.88 15.88 -12.06
CA ASN A 27 6.68 15.79 -10.86
C ASN A 27 5.83 15.04 -9.84
N GLN A 28 5.59 13.76 -10.12
CA GLN A 28 4.85 12.88 -9.25
C GLN A 28 5.64 12.84 -7.97
N THR A 29 5.01 13.37 -6.92
CA THR A 29 5.58 13.37 -5.60
C THR A 29 5.89 11.93 -5.21
N THR A 30 6.89 11.74 -4.35
CA THR A 30 7.23 10.39 -3.86
C THR A 30 6.00 9.68 -3.27
N TRP A 31 5.08 10.46 -2.69
CA TRP A 31 3.81 9.97 -2.16
C TRP A 31 2.86 9.44 -3.24
N GLU A 32 2.68 10.16 -4.35
CA GLU A 32 1.86 9.70 -5.48
C GLU A 32 2.39 8.40 -6.08
N LYS A 33 3.72 8.24 -6.15
CA LYS A 33 4.35 7.00 -6.63
C LYS A 33 4.08 5.81 -5.71
N ILE A 34 4.11 6.03 -4.40
CA ILE A 34 3.82 4.98 -3.41
C ILE A 34 2.34 4.57 -3.49
N ILE A 35 1.42 5.53 -3.64
CA ILE A 35 0.00 5.24 -3.81
C ILE A 35 -0.24 4.46 -5.11
N ALA A 36 0.34 4.91 -6.22
CA ALA A 36 0.21 4.23 -7.50
C ALA A 36 0.76 2.80 -7.45
N PHE A 37 1.87 2.59 -6.74
CA PHE A 37 2.38 1.25 -6.46
C PHE A 37 1.38 0.43 -5.64
N ALA A 38 0.87 0.94 -4.52
CA ALA A 38 -0.09 0.22 -3.69
C ALA A 38 -1.36 -0.16 -4.47
N ASP A 39 -1.84 0.71 -5.34
CA ASP A 39 -2.98 0.44 -6.22
C ASP A 39 -2.68 -0.64 -7.26
N SER A 40 -1.47 -0.65 -7.83
CA SER A 40 -1.05 -1.71 -8.76
C SER A 40 -1.08 -3.11 -8.14
N GLN A 41 -1.02 -3.19 -6.80
CA GLN A 41 -1.05 -4.45 -6.05
C GLN A 41 -2.46 -4.95 -5.74
N ALA A 42 -3.52 -4.20 -6.08
CA ALA A 42 -4.91 -4.60 -5.81
C ALA A 42 -5.29 -6.00 -6.33
N PRO A 43 -4.86 -6.45 -7.53
CA PRO A 43 -5.17 -7.80 -8.02
C PRO A 43 -4.54 -8.91 -7.17
N ASN A 44 -3.38 -8.63 -6.55
CA ASN A 44 -2.66 -9.59 -5.72
C ASN A 44 -2.94 -9.41 -4.21
N ARG A 45 -4.11 -8.88 -3.86
CA ARG A 45 -4.47 -8.58 -2.47
C ARG A 45 -4.37 -9.80 -1.55
N THR A 46 -4.84 -10.96 -2.01
CA THR A 46 -4.79 -12.20 -1.21
C THR A 46 -3.35 -12.64 -0.93
N GLY A 47 -2.45 -12.49 -1.90
CA GLY A 47 -1.02 -12.77 -1.70
C GLY A 47 -0.42 -11.85 -0.65
N TRP A 48 -0.73 -10.55 -0.71
CA TRP A 48 -0.30 -9.58 0.29
C TRP A 48 -0.87 -9.87 1.68
N PHE A 49 -2.12 -10.32 1.78
CA PHE A 49 -2.71 -10.74 3.04
C PHE A 49 -1.97 -11.94 3.64
N MET A 50 -1.70 -12.98 2.84
CA MET A 50 -0.96 -14.16 3.30
C MET A 50 0.47 -13.81 3.73
N PHE A 51 1.12 -12.93 2.98
CA PHE A 51 2.45 -12.43 3.31
C PHE A 51 2.46 -11.65 4.63
N ALA A 52 1.49 -10.75 4.83
CA ALA A 52 1.33 -9.99 6.06
C ALA A 52 1.07 -10.92 7.26
N LEU A 53 0.20 -11.91 7.10
CA LEU A 53 -0.09 -12.93 8.11
C LEU A 53 1.16 -13.71 8.52
N LEU A 54 1.92 -14.17 7.54
CA LEU A 54 3.12 -14.98 7.80
C LEU A 54 4.18 -14.15 8.52
N LEU A 55 4.45 -12.93 8.06
CA LEU A 55 5.44 -12.06 8.72
C LEU A 55 4.99 -11.65 10.12
N GLN A 56 3.72 -11.27 10.31
CA GLN A 56 3.25 -10.93 11.66
C GLN A 56 3.24 -12.14 12.60
N GLY A 57 2.75 -13.28 12.15
CA GLY A 57 2.65 -14.49 12.96
C GLY A 57 4.01 -15.09 13.30
N VAL A 58 4.98 -15.05 12.38
CA VAL A 58 6.28 -15.70 12.56
C VAL A 58 7.34 -14.74 13.07
N LEU A 59 7.45 -13.52 12.53
CA LEU A 59 8.51 -12.59 12.94
C LEU A 59 8.10 -11.68 14.09
N PHE A 60 6.85 -11.22 14.14
CA PHE A 60 6.46 -10.21 15.13
C PHE A 60 5.93 -10.78 16.43
N LEU A 61 5.30 -11.96 16.45
CA LEU A 61 4.91 -12.60 17.72
C LEU A 61 6.09 -12.93 18.66
N PRO A 62 7.26 -13.38 18.17
CA PRO A 62 8.42 -13.60 19.05
C PRO A 62 9.03 -12.31 19.61
N VAL A 63 8.82 -11.15 18.99
CA VAL A 63 9.44 -9.88 19.40
C VAL A 63 9.03 -9.48 20.83
N PRO A 64 7.74 -9.43 21.21
CA PRO A 64 7.35 -9.20 22.59
C PRO A 64 7.94 -10.22 23.55
N ALA A 65 7.94 -11.52 23.21
CA ALA A 65 8.49 -12.55 24.08
C ALA A 65 9.99 -12.29 24.36
N PHE A 66 10.74 -11.94 23.33
CA PHE A 66 12.15 -11.57 23.44
C PHE A 66 12.34 -10.31 24.32
N LEU A 67 11.56 -9.26 24.09
CA LEU A 67 11.69 -8.00 24.84
C LEU A 67 11.26 -8.15 26.31
N LEU A 68 10.19 -8.89 26.59
CA LEU A 68 9.72 -9.17 27.94
C LEU A 68 10.77 -9.96 28.73
N TYR A 69 11.36 -11.00 28.12
CA TYR A 69 12.27 -11.91 28.82
C TYR A 69 13.68 -11.33 29.00
N TYR A 70 14.23 -10.68 27.96
CA TYR A 70 15.62 -10.23 27.98
C TYR A 70 15.79 -8.77 28.39
N PHE A 71 14.80 -7.91 28.15
CA PHE A 71 14.89 -6.45 28.38
C PHE A 71 13.93 -5.96 29.45
N SER A 72 13.26 -6.86 30.17
CA SER A 72 12.24 -6.53 31.19
C SER A 72 11.19 -5.54 30.68
N ALA A 73 10.85 -5.63 29.39
CA ALA A 73 9.88 -4.74 28.78
C ALA A 73 8.51 -4.88 29.48
N PRO A 74 7.67 -3.84 29.50
CA PRO A 74 6.35 -3.90 30.08
C PRO A 74 5.39 -4.75 29.23
N ILE A 75 4.42 -5.40 29.88
CA ILE A 75 3.42 -6.27 29.23
C ILE A 75 2.60 -5.57 28.13
N ILE A 76 2.53 -4.24 28.15
CA ILE A 76 1.85 -3.44 27.12
C ILE A 76 2.41 -3.66 25.72
N VAL A 77 3.69 -4.04 25.61
CA VAL A 77 4.35 -4.40 24.34
C VAL A 77 3.62 -5.56 23.65
N LEU A 78 3.23 -6.58 24.41
CA LEU A 78 2.45 -7.71 23.91
C LEU A 78 1.04 -7.30 23.48
N ALA A 79 0.39 -6.43 24.26
CA ALA A 79 -0.94 -5.92 23.91
C ALA A 79 -0.91 -5.14 22.57
N ILE A 80 0.10 -4.29 22.37
CA ILE A 80 0.30 -3.54 21.12
C ILE A 80 0.47 -4.51 19.94
N THR A 81 1.36 -5.51 20.06
CA THR A 81 1.58 -6.49 18.98
C THR A 81 0.31 -7.27 18.64
N LEU A 82 -0.47 -7.70 19.65
CA LEU A 82 -1.72 -8.41 19.40
C LEU A 82 -2.77 -7.53 18.72
N VAL A 83 -2.91 -6.26 19.12
CA VAL A 83 -3.83 -5.32 18.46
C VAL A 83 -3.43 -5.11 17.01
N LEU A 84 -2.14 -4.92 16.72
CA LEU A 84 -1.63 -4.76 15.36
C LEU A 84 -1.80 -6.02 14.50
N PHE A 85 -1.66 -7.20 15.12
CA PHE A 85 -1.90 -8.48 14.47
C PHE A 85 -3.36 -8.62 14.06
N PHE A 86 -4.29 -8.48 15.01
CA PHE A 86 -5.72 -8.61 14.71
C PHE A 86 -6.21 -7.50 13.79
N ALA A 87 -5.70 -6.27 13.89
CA ALA A 87 -6.05 -5.20 12.97
C ALA A 87 -5.68 -5.54 11.51
N ASN A 88 -4.52 -6.18 11.29
CA ASN A 88 -4.11 -6.63 9.96
C ASN A 88 -4.97 -7.82 9.47
N ILE A 89 -5.35 -8.74 10.36
CA ILE A 89 -6.31 -9.81 10.01
C ILE A 89 -7.65 -9.21 9.57
N ILE A 90 -8.18 -8.26 10.33
CA ILE A 90 -9.45 -7.60 10.04
C ILE A 90 -9.35 -6.82 8.71
N ALA A 91 -8.26 -6.11 8.45
CA ALA A 91 -8.05 -5.43 7.18
C ALA A 91 -7.95 -6.41 5.99
N GLY A 92 -7.28 -7.55 6.21
CA GLY A 92 -7.14 -8.64 5.26
C GLY A 92 -8.47 -9.28 4.88
N MET A 93 -9.21 -9.75 5.87
CA MET A 93 -10.44 -10.54 5.71
C MET A 93 -11.70 -9.68 5.56
N GLY A 94 -11.72 -8.48 6.17
CA GLY A 94 -12.90 -7.60 6.24
C GLY A 94 -13.19 -6.78 4.98
N GLY A 95 -12.68 -7.18 3.82
CA GLY A 95 -12.99 -6.50 2.56
C GLY A 95 -12.33 -5.12 2.38
N SER A 96 -11.46 -4.66 3.29
CA SER A 96 -10.78 -3.35 3.18
C SER A 96 -9.90 -3.23 1.91
N GLY A 97 -9.72 -2.02 1.40
CA GLY A 97 -8.92 -1.78 0.20
C GLY A 97 -7.44 -2.17 0.37
N ILE A 98 -6.73 -2.43 -0.74
CA ILE A 98 -5.30 -2.80 -0.72
C ILE A 98 -4.43 -1.75 -0.02
N ARG A 99 -4.79 -0.47 -0.13
CA ARG A 99 -4.12 0.64 0.55
C ARG A 99 -4.17 0.50 2.07
N THR A 100 -5.31 0.08 2.63
CA THR A 100 -5.48 -0.14 4.07
C THR A 100 -4.67 -1.34 4.53
N LEU A 101 -4.69 -2.44 3.77
CA LEU A 101 -3.93 -3.65 4.07
C LEU A 101 -2.41 -3.36 4.09
N LEU A 102 -1.88 -2.77 3.01
CA LEU A 102 -0.46 -2.44 2.92
C LEU A 102 -0.06 -1.36 3.91
N GLY A 103 -0.92 -0.37 4.13
CA GLY A 103 -0.69 0.71 5.09
C GLY A 103 -0.61 0.20 6.53
N LEU A 104 -1.57 -0.63 6.95
CA LEU A 104 -1.54 -1.24 8.29
C LEU A 104 -0.39 -2.21 8.47
N PHE A 105 -0.02 -2.93 7.41
CA PHE A 105 1.14 -3.82 7.45
C PHE A 105 2.45 -3.03 7.60
N ALA A 106 2.64 -1.98 6.79
CA ALA A 106 3.80 -1.10 6.87
C ALA A 106 3.88 -0.37 8.22
N PHE A 107 2.75 0.14 8.72
CA PHE A 107 2.66 0.73 10.05
C PHE A 107 3.03 -0.28 11.14
N SER A 108 2.54 -1.52 11.04
CA SER A 108 2.90 -2.58 11.97
C SER A 108 4.40 -2.83 11.98
N ILE A 109 5.05 -2.92 10.82
CA ILE A 109 6.52 -3.07 10.73
C ILE A 109 7.22 -1.93 11.48
N LEU A 110 6.80 -0.68 11.22
CA LEU A 110 7.41 0.50 11.83
C LEU A 110 7.31 0.45 13.36
N VAL A 111 6.12 0.14 13.90
CA VAL A 111 5.91 0.02 15.35
C VAL A 111 6.82 -1.04 15.97
N HIS A 112 7.00 -2.21 15.33
CA HIS A 112 7.89 -3.25 15.86
C HIS A 112 9.37 -2.85 15.78
N ILE A 113 9.79 -2.14 14.74
CA ILE A 113 11.15 -1.59 14.64
C ILE A 113 11.38 -0.56 15.74
N THR A 114 10.45 0.39 15.92
CA THR A 114 10.54 1.41 16.98
C THR A 114 10.58 0.76 18.36
N MET A 115 9.75 -0.25 18.59
CA MET A 115 9.72 -1.02 19.83
C MET A 115 11.08 -1.69 20.09
N LEU A 116 11.69 -2.33 19.10
CA LEU A 116 13.04 -2.89 19.22
C LEU A 116 14.07 -1.80 19.56
N LEU A 117 14.04 -0.66 18.86
CA LEU A 117 14.97 0.45 19.12
C LEU A 117 14.84 1.01 20.54
N VAL A 118 13.61 1.16 21.06
CA VAL A 118 13.38 1.75 22.40
C VAL A 118 13.85 0.84 23.52
N PHE A 119 13.77 -0.48 23.37
CA PHE A 119 14.12 -1.42 24.44
C PHE A 119 15.55 -1.97 24.33
N ILE A 120 16.12 -2.01 23.12
CA ILE A 120 17.48 -2.56 22.90
C ILE A 120 18.56 -1.48 23.03
N LEU A 121 18.27 -0.24 22.62
CA LEU A 121 19.22 0.88 22.65
C LEU A 121 19.10 1.67 23.97
#